data_AF-A0A673HHT5-F1
#
_entry.id   AF-A0A673HHT5-F1
#
_cell.length_a   1.000
_cell.length_b   1.000
_cell.length_c   1.000
_cell.angle_alpha   90.00
_cell.angle_beta   90.00
_cell.angle_gamma   90.00
#
_symmetry.space_group_name_H-M   'P 1'
#
loop_
_entity.id
_entity.type
_entity.pdbx_description
1 polymer ?
#
loop_
_entity_poly.entity_id
_entity_poly.type
_entity_poly.pdbx_seq_one_letter_code
_entity_poly.pdbx_strand_id
1 'polypeptide(L)'
;NLRGFSTKHIPVNVAAWGTAVHSSDSSDWYAPNALDGLSYTCTHTTTQTDPWWKLDLMKTYGVNRVTITNRAGCCESRIDGAEIRIGNKPSDLLSNPVCIVVSTIPAGATYSYSCHGMEGRYGRYVFVNLPGTSKILTLCEVGVYVIFPDNLATGRNVTQSSNFGAWFAEQAIDFNPGLTKSYSACSSTSAQTNSWWRVDLSSVYRVSRVVVTNRLDCCPERINGAEIRIGNSLENNGNNHPICAVISSIPAGVSFTYICNDMEGRYVNLFIPGDKRFLTVCEVEVYGVGVMKFSMKLKSSSSLSEPAVTLQSALAKRGISVETLQWSQPPKQEVMRKEAYKRALG
;
A
#
# COMPACT_ATOMS: atom_id res chain seq x y z
N ASN A 1 -16.11 -14.75 -19.66
CA ASN A 1 -14.78 -14.09 -19.57
C ASN A 1 -14.51 -13.70 -18.14
N LEU A 2 -13.68 -14.48 -17.47
CA LEU A 2 -13.15 -14.18 -16.14
C LEU A 2 -12.24 -12.96 -16.29
N ARG A 3 -12.70 -11.79 -15.85
CA ARG A 3 -11.77 -10.73 -15.44
C ARG A 3 -11.61 -10.91 -13.94
N GLY A 4 -10.54 -11.59 -13.53
CA GLY A 4 -10.04 -11.39 -12.18
C GLY A 4 -9.90 -9.88 -11.98
N PHE A 5 -10.30 -9.37 -10.82
CA PHE A 5 -10.02 -7.99 -10.44
C PHE A 5 -8.50 -7.86 -10.32
N SER A 6 -7.83 -7.64 -11.45
CA SER A 6 -6.42 -7.27 -11.50
C SER A 6 -6.37 -5.84 -11.02
N THR A 7 -6.22 -5.64 -9.72
CA THR A 7 -5.70 -4.37 -9.19
C THR A 7 -4.34 -4.18 -9.83
N LYS A 8 -4.24 -3.29 -10.82
CA LYS A 8 -2.97 -2.94 -11.43
C LYS A 8 -2.07 -2.46 -10.30
N HIS A 9 -1.04 -3.24 -9.97
CA HIS A 9 -0.11 -2.88 -8.91
C HIS A 9 0.74 -1.70 -9.40
N ILE A 10 0.35 -0.50 -9.00
CA ILE A 10 1.05 0.74 -9.36
C ILE A 10 2.23 0.88 -8.38
N PRO A 11 3.49 0.92 -8.86
CA PRO A 11 4.62 1.20 -8.00
C PRO A 11 4.56 2.64 -7.50
N VAL A 12 4.73 2.83 -6.20
CA VAL A 12 4.68 4.14 -5.54
C VAL A 12 6.09 4.56 -5.14
N ASN A 13 6.51 5.79 -5.47
CA ASN A 13 7.79 6.33 -5.03
C ASN A 13 7.70 6.74 -3.56
N VAL A 14 8.29 5.95 -2.68
CA VAL A 14 8.27 6.17 -1.22
C VAL A 14 9.47 7.00 -0.73
N ALA A 15 10.42 7.33 -1.61
CA ALA A 15 11.66 8.00 -1.22
C ALA A 15 11.43 9.40 -0.65
N ALA A 16 10.48 10.15 -1.24
CA ALA A 16 10.13 11.51 -0.81
C ALA A 16 9.52 11.59 0.60
N TRP A 17 9.16 10.46 1.20
CA TRP A 17 8.64 10.38 2.57
C TRP A 17 9.72 9.99 3.59
N GLY A 18 10.94 9.76 3.13
CA GLY A 18 12.08 9.43 3.97
C GLY A 18 12.91 10.65 4.35
N THR A 19 14.01 10.37 5.03
CA THR A 19 15.04 11.37 5.35
C THR A 19 16.40 10.90 4.85
N ALA A 20 17.17 11.81 4.26
CA ALA A 20 18.47 11.49 3.68
C ALA A 20 19.62 12.18 4.41
N VAL A 21 20.72 11.45 4.54
CA VAL A 21 22.03 11.92 4.99
C VAL A 21 23.12 11.33 4.08
N HIS A 22 24.29 11.94 4.04
CA HIS A 22 25.45 11.43 3.30
C HIS A 22 26.73 11.54 4.12
N SER A 23 27.81 10.94 3.63
CA SER A 23 29.06 10.80 4.38
C SER A 23 29.80 12.10 4.68
N SER A 24 29.53 13.17 3.92
CA SER A 24 30.11 14.50 4.15
C SER A 24 29.34 15.59 3.41
N ASP A 25 29.19 16.76 4.01
CA ASP A 25 28.61 17.93 3.35
C ASP A 25 29.65 18.70 2.52
N SER A 26 29.34 18.96 1.25
CA SER A 26 29.94 20.04 0.46
C SER A 26 28.95 21.21 0.47
N SER A 27 29.42 22.43 0.73
CA SER A 27 28.57 23.63 0.93
C SER A 27 27.53 23.79 -0.19
N ASP A 28 26.24 23.84 0.20
CA ASP A 28 25.00 23.94 -0.61
C ASP A 28 24.50 22.67 -1.34
N TRP A 29 25.16 21.52 -1.18
CA TRP A 29 24.77 20.24 -1.84
C TRP A 29 24.29 19.19 -0.84
N TYR A 30 23.21 19.49 -0.12
CA TYR A 30 22.68 18.66 0.96
C TYR A 30 22.12 17.32 0.49
N ALA A 31 22.24 16.29 1.34
CA ALA A 31 21.70 14.96 1.06
C ALA A 31 20.20 14.91 0.67
N PRO A 32 19.30 15.73 1.24
CA PRO A 32 17.89 15.75 0.85
C PRO A 32 17.61 16.28 -0.57
N ASN A 33 18.57 16.93 -1.23
CA ASN A 33 18.39 17.39 -2.61
C ASN A 33 18.08 16.23 -3.57
N ALA A 34 18.51 15.00 -3.26
CA ALA A 34 18.17 13.82 -4.06
C ALA A 34 16.71 13.33 -3.88
N LEU A 35 15.88 14.01 -3.08
CA LEU A 35 14.49 13.60 -2.76
C LEU A 35 13.46 14.70 -3.04
N ASP A 36 13.87 15.84 -3.59
CA ASP A 36 13.03 17.04 -3.71
C ASP A 36 12.15 17.05 -4.98
N GLY A 37 12.33 16.07 -5.87
CA GLY A 37 11.61 15.93 -7.13
C GLY A 37 12.15 16.82 -8.25
N LEU A 38 13.33 17.42 -8.10
CA LEU A 38 13.95 18.33 -9.06
C LEU A 38 15.23 17.69 -9.63
N SER A 39 15.24 17.42 -10.94
CA SER A 39 16.39 16.77 -11.59
C SER A 39 17.64 17.65 -11.75
N TYR A 40 17.60 18.91 -11.28
CA TYR A 40 18.68 19.89 -11.41
C TYR A 40 19.31 20.31 -10.08
N THR A 41 18.67 20.00 -8.95
CA THR A 41 19.30 20.05 -7.63
C THR A 41 19.99 18.70 -7.41
N CYS A 42 21.17 18.69 -6.81
CA CYS A 42 21.85 17.42 -6.54
C CYS A 42 22.52 17.43 -5.17
N THR A 43 22.88 16.24 -4.71
CA THR A 43 23.79 16.01 -3.59
C THR A 43 25.23 16.04 -4.08
N HIS A 44 26.19 16.30 -3.20
CA HIS A 44 27.61 16.23 -3.56
C HIS A 44 28.45 15.98 -2.31
N THR A 45 29.18 14.88 -2.27
CA THR A 45 30.14 14.61 -1.18
C THR A 45 31.46 15.36 -1.43
N THR A 46 32.28 15.53 -0.40
CA THR A 46 33.69 15.87 -0.61
C THR A 46 34.43 14.68 -1.22
N THR A 47 35.63 14.92 -1.76
CA THR A 47 36.51 13.83 -2.21
C THR A 47 36.96 13.01 -1.01
N GLN A 48 36.62 11.72 -1.01
CA GLN A 48 36.96 10.80 0.09
C GLN A 48 37.02 9.35 -0.39
N THR A 49 37.35 8.44 0.52
CA THR A 49 37.28 7.00 0.28
C THR A 49 35.87 6.50 0.61
N ASP A 50 35.30 5.69 -0.28
CA ASP A 50 33.99 5.05 -0.12
C ASP A 50 32.84 6.02 0.29
N PRO A 51 32.61 7.14 -0.44
CA PRO A 51 31.50 8.04 -0.15
C PRO A 51 30.16 7.33 -0.31
N TRP A 52 29.20 7.71 0.54
CA TRP A 52 27.88 7.12 0.54
C TRP A 52 26.77 8.14 0.80
N TRP A 53 25.59 7.83 0.28
CA TRP A 53 24.32 8.49 0.58
C TRP A 53 23.36 7.46 1.16
N LYS A 54 22.62 7.84 2.20
CA LYS A 54 21.70 6.97 2.94
C LYS A 54 20.33 7.62 3.06
N LEU A 55 19.31 6.87 2.71
CA LEU A 55 17.90 7.17 2.93
C LEU A 55 17.34 6.28 4.02
N ASP A 56 16.74 6.89 5.05
CA ASP A 56 15.82 6.21 5.96
C ASP A 56 14.40 6.36 5.43
N LEU A 57 13.80 5.25 4.97
CA LEU A 57 12.42 5.18 4.50
C LEU A 57 11.38 5.28 5.63
N MET A 58 11.82 5.36 6.89
CA MET A 58 11.04 5.45 8.12
C MET A 58 10.21 4.19 8.45
N LYS A 59 9.89 3.38 7.44
CA LYS A 59 9.24 2.08 7.52
C LYS A 59 9.98 1.05 6.67
N THR A 60 9.80 -0.22 6.98
CA THR A 60 10.36 -1.31 6.18
C THR A 60 9.48 -1.60 4.97
N TYR A 61 10.08 -1.69 3.79
CA TYR A 61 9.36 -1.96 2.54
C TYR A 61 10.03 -3.06 1.73
N GLY A 62 9.23 -3.82 0.99
CA GLY A 62 9.71 -4.66 -0.10
C GLY A 62 9.96 -3.79 -1.33
N VAL A 63 11.20 -3.34 -1.50
CA VAL A 63 11.57 -2.43 -2.60
C VAL A 63 11.49 -3.17 -3.93
N ASN A 64 10.68 -2.64 -4.86
CA ASN A 64 10.55 -3.19 -6.21
C ASN A 64 11.72 -2.76 -7.11
N ARG A 65 12.01 -1.46 -7.13
CA ARG A 65 13.10 -0.89 -7.92
C ARG A 65 13.58 0.44 -7.35
N VAL A 66 14.79 0.83 -7.71
CA VAL A 66 15.37 2.14 -7.39
C VAL A 66 15.68 2.88 -8.69
N THR A 67 15.42 4.17 -8.75
CA THR A 67 15.84 5.04 -9.85
C THR A 67 16.91 6.01 -9.38
N ILE A 68 17.89 6.29 -10.25
CA ILE A 68 18.92 7.29 -10.00
C ILE A 68 18.97 8.24 -11.19
N THR A 69 18.89 9.54 -10.90
CA THR A 69 19.15 10.61 -11.87
C THR A 69 20.57 11.12 -11.68
N ASN A 70 21.38 11.03 -12.73
CA ASN A 70 22.77 11.48 -12.72
C ASN A 70 22.90 12.98 -13.06
N ARG A 71 24.06 13.56 -12.76
CA ARG A 71 24.38 14.97 -13.05
C ARG A 71 24.39 15.24 -14.54
N ALA A 72 23.80 16.36 -14.98
CA ALA A 72 23.70 16.74 -16.39
C ALA A 72 24.90 17.52 -16.98
N GLY A 73 25.71 18.18 -16.15
CA GLY A 73 26.72 19.15 -16.65
C GLY A 73 28.11 18.60 -16.95
N CYS A 74 28.61 17.64 -16.18
CA CYS A 74 29.91 16.99 -16.36
C CYS A 74 29.98 15.75 -15.49
N CYS A 75 31.07 15.00 -15.68
CA CYS A 75 31.58 14.12 -14.64
C CYS A 75 30.62 12.95 -14.34
N GLU A 76 29.84 12.56 -15.35
CA GLU A 76 28.78 11.57 -15.30
C GLU A 76 29.32 10.18 -14.93
N SER A 77 30.54 9.85 -15.36
CA SER A 77 31.21 8.58 -15.05
C SER A 77 31.61 8.42 -13.59
N ARG A 78 31.46 9.45 -12.73
CA ARG A 78 31.79 9.35 -11.31
C ARG A 78 30.94 8.32 -10.57
N ILE A 79 29.69 8.12 -11.00
CA ILE A 79 28.76 7.17 -10.36
C ILE A 79 29.04 5.71 -10.72
N ASP A 80 29.88 5.46 -11.73
CA ASP A 80 30.13 4.13 -12.26
C ASP A 80 30.70 3.20 -11.18
N GLY A 81 30.07 2.05 -11.00
CA GLY A 81 30.42 1.08 -9.96
C GLY A 81 29.83 1.37 -8.58
N ALA A 82 28.95 2.37 -8.44
CA ALA A 82 28.20 2.55 -7.19
C ALA A 82 27.32 1.33 -6.89
N GLU A 83 27.20 0.97 -5.63
CA GLU A 83 26.36 -0.12 -5.14
C GLU A 83 25.11 0.45 -4.49
N ILE A 84 23.93 0.01 -4.95
CA ILE A 84 22.68 0.27 -4.24
C ILE A 84 22.47 -0.87 -3.25
N ARG A 85 22.43 -0.56 -1.95
CA ARG A 85 22.24 -1.55 -0.87
C ARG A 85 20.96 -1.25 -0.11
N ILE A 86 20.23 -2.29 0.26
CA ILE A 86 18.92 -2.16 0.93
C ILE A 86 18.88 -3.12 2.12
N GLY A 87 18.51 -2.61 3.29
CA GLY A 87 18.38 -3.46 4.47
C GLY A 87 17.93 -2.72 5.73
N ASN A 88 18.22 -3.31 6.89
CA ASN A 88 17.71 -2.85 8.18
C ASN A 88 18.83 -2.47 9.17
N LYS A 89 20.08 -2.35 8.70
CA LYS A 89 21.23 -1.96 9.53
C LYS A 89 21.60 -0.49 9.26
N PRO A 90 21.30 0.45 10.15
CA PRO A 90 21.41 1.90 9.88
C PRO A 90 22.85 2.42 9.76
N SER A 91 23.80 1.75 10.41
CA SER A 91 25.19 2.21 10.54
C SER A 91 26.22 1.25 9.95
N ASP A 92 25.81 0.03 9.62
CA ASP A 92 26.69 -0.98 9.02
C ASP A 92 26.31 -1.15 7.55
N LEU A 93 26.82 -0.24 6.72
CA LEU A 93 26.53 -0.16 5.29
C LEU A 93 26.80 -1.50 4.59
N LEU A 94 27.95 -2.13 4.85
CA LEU A 94 28.42 -3.31 4.14
C LEU A 94 27.62 -4.58 4.51
N SER A 95 27.05 -4.64 5.71
CA SER A 95 26.15 -5.73 6.11
C SER A 95 24.80 -5.73 5.38
N ASN A 96 24.38 -4.58 4.84
CA ASN A 96 23.15 -4.53 4.04
C ASN A 96 23.42 -5.12 2.65
N PRO A 97 22.56 -6.04 2.17
CA PRO A 97 22.76 -6.71 0.89
C PRO A 97 22.73 -5.72 -0.28
N VAL A 98 23.57 -5.98 -1.29
CA VAL A 98 23.56 -5.25 -2.56
C VAL A 98 22.30 -5.64 -3.34
N CYS A 99 21.50 -4.65 -3.73
CA CYS A 99 20.41 -4.81 -4.70
C CYS A 99 21.00 -4.92 -6.11
N ILE A 100 21.85 -3.97 -6.48
CA ILE A 100 22.42 -3.85 -7.82
C ILE A 100 23.72 -3.02 -7.76
N VAL A 101 24.59 -3.23 -8.75
CA VAL A 101 25.71 -2.33 -9.04
C VAL A 101 25.31 -1.44 -10.22
N VAL A 102 25.50 -0.14 -10.05
CA VAL A 102 25.19 0.91 -11.02
C VAL A 102 26.17 0.82 -12.20
N SER A 103 25.60 0.58 -13.38
CA SER A 103 26.30 0.78 -14.65
C SER A 103 26.37 2.26 -14.99
N THR A 104 27.12 2.61 -16.03
CA THR A 104 27.20 4.00 -16.51
C THR A 104 25.81 4.59 -16.77
N ILE A 105 25.54 5.75 -16.15
CA ILE A 105 24.34 6.55 -16.37
C ILE A 105 24.76 7.79 -17.17
N PRO A 106 24.25 8.00 -18.39
CA PRO A 106 24.56 9.21 -19.15
C PRO A 106 24.23 10.50 -18.39
N ALA A 107 24.89 11.59 -18.75
CA ALA A 107 24.69 12.89 -18.11
C ALA A 107 23.20 13.30 -18.12
N GLY A 108 22.64 13.59 -16.94
CA GLY A 108 21.26 14.04 -16.77
C GLY A 108 20.19 12.95 -16.95
N ALA A 109 20.59 11.71 -17.27
CA ALA A 109 19.65 10.62 -17.46
C ALA A 109 19.19 10.04 -16.12
N THR A 110 17.96 9.51 -16.13
CA THR A 110 17.41 8.69 -15.04
C THR A 110 17.41 7.23 -15.45
N TYR A 111 18.10 6.38 -14.70
CA TYR A 111 18.09 4.93 -14.91
C TYR A 111 17.26 4.24 -13.83
N SER A 112 16.64 3.12 -14.18
CA SER A 112 15.80 2.34 -13.30
C SER A 112 16.39 0.95 -13.09
N TYR A 113 16.65 0.61 -11.84
CA TYR A 113 17.29 -0.64 -11.44
C TYR A 113 16.32 -1.47 -10.64
N SER A 114 15.99 -2.65 -11.17
CA SER A 114 15.10 -3.56 -10.46
C SER A 114 15.83 -4.32 -9.34
N CYS A 115 15.20 -4.41 -8.17
CA CYS A 115 15.74 -5.16 -7.03
C CYS A 115 15.15 -6.58 -6.94
N HIS A 116 14.85 -7.22 -8.07
CA HIS A 116 14.21 -8.54 -8.11
C HIS A 116 14.95 -9.64 -7.32
N GLY A 117 16.26 -9.53 -7.10
CA GLY A 117 17.03 -10.43 -6.23
C GLY A 117 16.75 -10.29 -4.72
N MET A 118 15.89 -9.35 -4.33
CA MET A 118 15.46 -9.09 -2.95
C MET A 118 14.00 -9.50 -2.69
N GLU A 119 13.42 -10.36 -3.53
CA GLU A 119 12.05 -10.85 -3.33
C GLU A 119 11.88 -11.45 -1.92
N GLY A 120 10.86 -10.98 -1.19
CA GLY A 120 10.62 -11.34 0.22
C GLY A 120 11.53 -10.66 1.26
N ARG A 121 12.50 -9.83 0.85
CA ARG A 121 13.33 -9.04 1.76
C ARG A 121 12.77 -7.63 1.92
N TYR A 122 12.62 -7.22 3.18
CA TYR A 122 12.18 -5.87 3.53
C TYR A 122 13.37 -5.06 4.04
N GLY A 123 13.48 -3.82 3.59
CA GLY A 123 14.51 -2.88 4.03
C GLY A 123 13.91 -1.54 4.41
N ARG A 124 14.45 -0.92 5.46
CA ARG A 124 14.16 0.46 5.86
C ARG A 124 15.20 1.44 5.32
N TYR A 125 16.44 1.01 5.18
CA TYR A 125 17.54 1.87 4.75
C TYR A 125 17.95 1.54 3.31
N VAL A 126 18.05 2.57 2.48
CA VAL A 126 18.60 2.48 1.12
C VAL A 126 19.90 3.27 1.09
N PHE A 127 20.99 2.61 0.71
CA PHE A 127 22.29 3.23 0.54
C PHE A 127 22.67 3.27 -0.94
N VAL A 128 23.28 4.36 -1.36
CA VAL A 128 24.08 4.43 -2.58
C VAL A 128 25.52 4.61 -2.14
N ASN A 129 26.32 3.56 -2.26
CA ASN A 129 27.73 3.52 -1.85
C ASN A 129 28.61 3.57 -3.09
N LEU A 130 29.70 4.34 -3.11
CA LEU A 130 30.63 4.36 -4.23
C LEU A 130 32.02 3.91 -3.79
N PRO A 131 32.36 2.61 -3.91
CA PRO A 131 33.65 2.09 -3.48
C PRO A 131 34.84 2.71 -4.22
N GLY A 132 35.95 2.90 -3.50
CA GLY A 132 37.24 3.31 -4.02
C GLY A 132 37.80 4.56 -3.35
N THR A 133 39.08 4.82 -3.60
CA THR A 133 39.81 5.99 -3.10
C THR A 133 39.54 7.24 -3.94
N SER A 134 39.51 8.40 -3.30
CA SER A 134 39.37 9.70 -3.96
C SER A 134 38.12 9.81 -4.85
N LYS A 135 37.00 9.27 -4.37
CA LYS A 135 35.70 9.28 -5.03
C LYS A 135 34.87 10.48 -4.60
N ILE A 136 33.92 10.85 -5.46
CA ILE A 136 32.92 11.89 -5.24
C ILE A 136 31.57 11.31 -5.66
N LEU A 137 30.60 11.30 -4.76
CA LEU A 137 29.24 10.85 -5.05
C LEU A 137 28.33 12.07 -5.28
N THR A 138 27.62 12.06 -6.40
CA THR A 138 26.63 13.09 -6.77
C THR A 138 25.36 12.41 -7.27
N LEU A 139 24.23 12.74 -6.67
CA LEU A 139 22.91 12.20 -7.01
C LEU A 139 21.94 13.36 -7.16
N CYS A 140 21.28 13.47 -8.31
CA CYS A 140 20.30 14.55 -8.52
C CYS A 140 18.89 14.14 -8.11
N GLU A 141 18.54 12.87 -8.29
CA GLU A 141 17.28 12.34 -7.75
C GLU A 141 17.44 10.85 -7.46
N VAL A 142 16.85 10.39 -6.37
CA VAL A 142 16.75 8.97 -6.02
C VAL A 142 15.29 8.63 -5.76
N GLY A 143 14.74 7.75 -6.61
CA GLY A 143 13.39 7.22 -6.43
C GLY A 143 13.45 5.80 -5.88
N VAL A 144 12.61 5.49 -4.90
CA VAL A 144 12.48 4.13 -4.34
C VAL A 144 11.04 3.70 -4.53
N TYR A 145 10.82 2.75 -5.44
CA TYR A 145 9.48 2.33 -5.81
C TYR A 145 9.10 1.05 -5.10
N VAL A 146 7.94 1.07 -4.44
CA VAL A 146 7.36 -0.06 -3.72
C VAL A 146 6.06 -0.46 -4.38
N ILE A 147 5.83 -1.77 -4.46
CA ILE A 147 4.51 -2.30 -4.79
C ILE A 147 3.89 -2.72 -3.47
N PHE A 148 2.68 -2.22 -3.19
CA PHE A 148 1.85 -2.69 -2.07
C PHE A 148 0.87 -3.72 -2.62
N PRO A 149 1.27 -5.02 -2.72
CA PRO A 149 0.36 -6.03 -3.19
C PRO A 149 -0.82 -6.13 -2.22
N ASP A 150 -2.02 -6.32 -2.76
CA ASP A 150 -3.21 -6.73 -2.01
C ASP A 150 -3.74 -5.75 -0.94
N ASN A 151 -3.31 -4.48 -0.92
CA ASN A 151 -3.99 -3.46 -0.12
C ASN A 151 -5.36 -3.14 -0.76
N LEU A 152 -6.43 -3.64 -0.15
CA LEU A 152 -7.81 -3.51 -0.62
C LEU A 152 -8.35 -2.09 -0.51
N ALA A 153 -7.76 -1.25 0.36
CA ALA A 153 -8.19 0.12 0.62
C ALA A 153 -7.72 1.10 -0.46
N THR A 154 -6.68 0.76 -1.24
CA THR A 154 -6.10 1.63 -2.25
C THR A 154 -7.10 2.03 -3.33
N GLY A 155 -7.18 3.34 -3.58
CA GLY A 155 -8.06 3.90 -4.62
C GLY A 155 -9.54 3.66 -4.36
N ARG A 156 -9.91 3.33 -3.11
CA ARG A 156 -11.31 3.17 -2.69
C ARG A 156 -11.92 4.48 -2.26
N ASN A 157 -13.25 4.48 -2.16
CA ASN A 157 -13.96 5.61 -1.61
C ASN A 157 -13.87 5.58 -0.09
N VAL A 158 -13.50 6.71 0.49
CA VAL A 158 -13.40 6.91 1.93
C VAL A 158 -14.22 8.10 2.36
N THR A 159 -14.69 8.06 3.60
CA THR A 159 -15.51 9.11 4.20
C THR A 159 -15.19 9.19 5.67
N GLN A 160 -15.20 10.39 6.23
CA GLN A 160 -15.03 10.61 7.66
C GLN A 160 -16.12 11.53 8.20
N SER A 161 -16.29 11.51 9.51
CA SER A 161 -17.41 12.16 10.20
C SER A 161 -17.38 13.69 10.12
N SER A 162 -16.20 14.29 9.99
CA SER A 162 -15.95 15.70 9.67
C SER A 162 -14.51 15.89 9.21
N ASN A 163 -14.17 17.03 8.63
CA ASN A 163 -12.79 17.37 8.25
C ASN A 163 -12.22 18.41 9.22
N PHE A 164 -10.99 18.24 9.67
CA PHE A 164 -10.23 19.30 10.33
C PHE A 164 -9.39 20.05 9.29
N GLY A 165 -9.87 21.21 8.82
CA GLY A 165 -9.18 21.96 7.78
C GLY A 165 -9.00 21.13 6.50
N ALA A 166 -7.75 20.98 6.04
CA ALA A 166 -7.39 20.23 4.84
C ALA A 166 -7.02 18.75 5.09
N TRP A 167 -7.39 18.19 6.24
CA TRP A 167 -7.07 16.80 6.63
C TRP A 167 -8.19 15.86 6.18
N PHE A 168 -8.25 15.59 4.88
CA PHE A 168 -9.33 14.83 4.23
C PHE A 168 -9.22 13.31 4.45
N ALA A 169 -10.33 12.59 4.28
CA ALA A 169 -10.39 11.14 4.52
C ALA A 169 -9.44 10.34 3.61
N GLU A 170 -9.25 10.82 2.38
CA GLU A 170 -8.45 10.22 1.31
C GLU A 170 -6.97 10.10 1.66
N GLN A 171 -6.47 11.00 2.50
CA GLN A 171 -5.08 10.97 2.99
C GLN A 171 -4.78 9.75 3.88
N ALA A 172 -5.79 8.99 4.31
CA ALA A 172 -5.56 7.75 5.04
C ALA A 172 -5.29 6.55 4.12
N ILE A 173 -5.40 6.67 2.80
CA ILE A 173 -5.25 5.55 1.85
C ILE A 173 -4.47 5.95 0.59
N ASP A 174 -3.71 7.05 0.67
CA ASP A 174 -2.94 7.61 -0.44
C ASP A 174 -1.49 7.08 -0.49
N PHE A 175 -1.18 6.10 0.36
CA PHE A 175 0.13 5.50 0.61
C PHE A 175 1.14 6.42 1.30
N ASN A 176 0.78 7.64 1.68
CA ASN A 176 1.70 8.58 2.32
C ASN A 176 1.49 8.59 3.85
N PRO A 177 2.27 7.80 4.62
CA PRO A 177 2.09 7.66 6.08
C PRO A 177 2.37 8.93 6.91
N GLY A 178 2.61 10.08 6.28
CA GLY A 178 2.77 11.37 6.97
C GLY A 178 3.99 11.47 7.86
N LEU A 179 5.06 10.74 7.52
CA LEU A 179 6.29 10.62 8.31
C LEU A 179 7.27 11.80 8.16
N THR A 180 6.96 12.74 7.26
CA THR A 180 7.72 14.00 7.11
C THR A 180 6.83 15.24 7.20
N LYS A 181 5.58 15.15 6.72
CA LYS A 181 4.62 16.27 6.66
C LYS A 181 3.21 15.82 7.04
N SER A 182 2.95 15.61 8.33
CA SER A 182 1.67 15.05 8.80
C SER A 182 0.44 15.91 8.41
N TYR A 183 0.58 17.25 8.32
CA TYR A 183 -0.53 18.14 7.92
C TYR A 183 -1.08 17.89 6.52
N SER A 184 -0.24 17.45 5.59
CA SER A 184 -0.63 17.21 4.20
C SER A 184 -0.88 15.73 3.87
N ALA A 185 -0.68 14.84 4.84
CA ALA A 185 -0.55 13.41 4.61
C ALA A 185 -1.36 12.54 5.59
N CYS A 186 -2.09 13.15 6.53
CA CYS A 186 -2.95 12.40 7.44
C CYS A 186 -4.38 12.89 7.35
N SER A 187 -5.33 11.97 7.45
CA SER A 187 -6.73 12.24 7.67
C SER A 187 -6.96 12.69 9.12
N SER A 188 -7.84 13.68 9.34
CA SER A 188 -8.28 14.03 10.68
C SER A 188 -9.69 14.60 10.70
N THR A 189 -10.46 14.16 11.70
CA THR A 189 -11.74 14.79 12.05
C THR A 189 -11.54 16.03 12.90
N SER A 190 -12.54 16.92 12.92
CA SER A 190 -12.65 17.93 13.97
C SER A 190 -12.96 17.26 15.32
N ALA A 191 -12.78 17.98 16.43
CA ALA A 191 -13.17 17.49 17.76
C ALA A 191 -14.70 17.35 17.83
N GLN A 192 -15.18 16.12 18.00
CA GLN A 192 -16.61 15.84 18.11
C GLN A 192 -16.86 14.58 18.93
N THR A 193 -18.12 14.34 19.28
CA THR A 193 -18.52 13.07 19.90
C THR A 193 -18.50 11.96 18.86
N ASN A 194 -17.92 10.81 19.21
CA ASN A 194 -17.95 9.59 18.40
C ASN A 194 -17.42 9.80 16.96
N SER A 195 -16.18 10.30 16.84
CA SER A 195 -15.51 10.52 15.55
C SER A 195 -15.28 9.21 14.79
N TRP A 196 -15.38 9.24 13.47
CA TRP A 196 -15.20 8.03 12.66
C TRP A 196 -14.64 8.30 11.28
N TRP A 197 -13.96 7.30 10.73
CA TRP A 197 -13.46 7.20 9.37
C TRP A 197 -13.87 5.84 8.80
N ARG A 198 -14.20 5.76 7.52
CA ARG A 198 -14.63 4.52 6.86
C ARG A 198 -14.12 4.44 5.44
N VAL A 199 -13.67 3.24 5.06
CA VAL A 199 -13.42 2.84 3.66
C VAL A 199 -14.50 1.89 3.14
N ASP A 200 -14.94 2.11 1.90
CA ASP A 200 -15.79 1.19 1.14
C ASP A 200 -14.92 0.36 0.18
N LEU A 201 -14.72 -0.92 0.49
CA LEU A 201 -13.92 -1.86 -0.31
C LEU A 201 -14.56 -2.21 -1.68
N SER A 202 -15.75 -1.66 -1.98
CA SER A 202 -16.56 -1.85 -3.19
C SER A 202 -17.15 -3.27 -3.38
N SER A 203 -16.66 -4.25 -2.64
CA SER A 203 -17.17 -5.62 -2.60
C SER A 203 -17.00 -6.17 -1.19
N VAL A 204 -17.56 -7.34 -0.92
CA VAL A 204 -17.41 -8.04 0.35
C VAL A 204 -16.10 -8.85 0.35
N TYR A 205 -15.31 -8.68 1.38
CA TYR A 205 -14.05 -9.41 1.60
C TYR A 205 -14.07 -10.10 2.96
N ARG A 206 -13.30 -11.19 3.07
CA ARG A 206 -12.88 -11.74 4.35
C ARG A 206 -11.59 -11.02 4.75
N VAL A 207 -11.72 -10.05 5.63
CA VAL A 207 -10.62 -9.17 6.05
C VAL A 207 -9.76 -9.90 7.06
N SER A 208 -8.54 -10.23 6.66
CA SER A 208 -7.58 -10.98 7.48
C SER A 208 -6.86 -10.07 8.48
N ARG A 209 -6.49 -8.85 8.08
CA ARG A 209 -5.80 -7.86 8.92
C ARG A 209 -5.99 -6.43 8.41
N VAL A 210 -5.83 -5.48 9.33
CA VAL A 210 -5.82 -4.04 9.08
C VAL A 210 -4.54 -3.46 9.67
N VAL A 211 -3.82 -2.64 8.90
CA VAL A 211 -2.64 -1.91 9.37
C VAL A 211 -2.99 -0.44 9.51
N VAL A 212 -2.70 0.15 10.67
CA VAL A 212 -2.99 1.57 10.95
C VAL A 212 -1.68 2.29 11.28
N THR A 213 -1.41 3.39 10.59
CA THR A 213 -0.28 4.28 10.87
C THR A 213 -0.74 5.50 11.64
N ASN A 214 -0.12 5.73 12.78
CA ASN A 214 -0.43 6.85 13.65
C ASN A 214 0.37 8.10 13.29
N ARG A 215 -0.13 9.26 13.74
CA ARG A 215 0.49 10.57 13.58
C ARG A 215 1.90 10.61 14.20
N LEU A 216 2.84 11.26 13.52
CA LEU A 216 4.25 11.35 13.94
C LEU A 216 4.57 12.57 14.81
N ASP A 217 4.14 13.76 14.40
CA ASP A 217 4.62 15.04 14.93
C ASP A 217 4.08 15.38 16.33
N CYS A 218 2.83 15.02 16.65
CA CYS A 218 2.30 15.17 18.00
C CYS A 218 1.06 14.31 18.27
N CYS A 219 0.70 14.27 19.54
CA CYS A 219 -0.56 13.71 20.05
C CYS A 219 -0.89 12.26 19.61
N PRO A 220 0.08 11.33 19.59
CA PRO A 220 -0.18 9.94 19.19
C PRO A 220 -1.24 9.27 20.08
N GLU A 221 -1.40 9.71 21.33
CA GLU A 221 -2.38 9.21 22.29
C GLU A 221 -3.84 9.46 21.89
N ARG A 222 -4.11 10.34 20.92
CA ARG A 222 -5.48 10.65 20.48
C ARG A 222 -6.19 9.45 19.86
N ILE A 223 -5.46 8.51 19.26
CA ILE A 223 -6.04 7.28 18.69
C ILE A 223 -6.40 6.24 19.75
N ASN A 224 -5.92 6.38 20.99
CA ASN A 224 -6.15 5.40 22.05
C ASN A 224 -7.66 5.21 22.30
N GLY A 225 -8.10 3.95 22.32
CA GLY A 225 -9.51 3.58 22.45
C GLY A 225 -10.29 3.58 21.14
N ALA A 226 -9.67 3.92 19.99
CA ALA A 226 -10.32 3.73 18.70
C ALA A 226 -10.53 2.24 18.39
N GLU A 227 -11.59 1.94 17.65
CA GLU A 227 -12.04 0.59 17.36
C GLU A 227 -12.04 0.37 15.85
N ILE A 228 -11.43 -0.74 15.41
CA ILE A 228 -11.54 -1.22 14.04
C ILE A 228 -12.80 -2.08 13.98
N ARG A 229 -13.75 -1.71 13.13
CA ARG A 229 -15.03 -2.41 12.96
C ARG A 229 -15.24 -2.81 11.51
N ILE A 230 -15.83 -3.98 11.27
CA ILE A 230 -15.93 -4.57 9.92
C ILE A 230 -17.33 -5.14 9.69
N GLY A 231 -17.96 -4.78 8.57
CA GLY A 231 -19.28 -5.30 8.23
C GLY A 231 -19.87 -4.78 6.92
N ASN A 232 -21.17 -5.01 6.74
CA ASN A 232 -21.87 -4.77 5.46
C ASN A 232 -22.99 -3.72 5.53
N SER A 233 -23.45 -3.35 6.73
CA SER A 233 -24.54 -2.37 6.90
C SER A 233 -24.00 -0.93 6.93
N LEU A 234 -24.78 0.05 6.49
CA LEU A 234 -24.47 1.47 6.70
C LEU A 234 -25.27 2.12 7.84
N GLU A 235 -26.04 1.32 8.58
CA GLU A 235 -26.71 1.79 9.80
C GLU A 235 -25.69 2.41 10.77
N ASN A 236 -26.03 3.59 11.32
CA ASN A 236 -25.11 4.41 12.11
C ASN A 236 -23.74 4.60 11.44
N ASN A 237 -23.73 4.83 10.12
CA ASN A 237 -22.51 4.96 9.30
C ASN A 237 -21.58 3.72 9.33
N GLY A 238 -22.07 2.55 9.72
CA GLY A 238 -21.26 1.35 9.91
C GLY A 238 -20.59 1.26 11.30
N ASN A 239 -20.81 2.24 12.18
CA ASN A 239 -20.19 2.25 13.51
C ASN A 239 -20.78 1.18 14.46
N ASN A 240 -21.86 0.50 14.08
CA ASN A 240 -22.43 -0.62 14.82
C ASN A 240 -21.84 -1.98 14.43
N HIS A 241 -20.91 -2.03 13.47
CA HIS A 241 -20.29 -3.29 13.05
C HIS A 241 -19.53 -3.97 14.20
N PRO A 242 -19.40 -5.32 14.16
CA PRO A 242 -18.55 -6.05 15.09
C PRO A 242 -17.13 -5.50 15.12
N ILE A 243 -16.54 -5.44 16.32
CA ILE A 243 -15.18 -4.97 16.54
C ILE A 243 -14.20 -6.07 16.13
N CYS A 244 -13.30 -5.76 15.19
CA CYS A 244 -12.11 -6.56 14.93
C CYS A 244 -11.08 -6.38 16.05
N ALA A 245 -10.76 -5.13 16.39
CA ALA A 245 -9.77 -4.82 17.41
C ALA A 245 -10.00 -3.44 18.04
N VAL A 246 -9.50 -3.27 19.26
CA VAL A 246 -9.42 -1.98 19.94
C VAL A 246 -7.95 -1.53 19.94
N ILE A 247 -7.71 -0.32 19.47
CA ILE A 247 -6.41 0.33 19.44
C ILE A 247 -6.11 0.84 20.84
N SER A 248 -5.30 0.10 21.60
CA SER A 248 -4.88 0.51 22.95
C SER A 248 -3.93 1.71 22.87
N SER A 249 -2.89 1.59 22.04
CA SER A 249 -1.97 2.66 21.68
C SER A 249 -1.19 2.30 20.42
N ILE A 250 -0.79 3.31 19.65
CA ILE A 250 0.20 3.17 18.58
C ILE A 250 1.23 4.28 18.79
N PRO A 251 2.53 3.98 18.90
CA PRO A 251 3.54 5.04 19.05
C PRO A 251 3.53 6.00 17.85
N ALA A 252 4.09 7.19 18.06
CA ALA A 252 4.13 8.23 17.04
C ALA A 252 4.81 7.74 15.75
N GLY A 253 4.14 7.92 14.61
CA GLY A 253 4.65 7.53 13.28
C GLY A 253 4.80 6.03 13.04
N VAL A 254 4.32 5.18 13.95
CA VAL A 254 4.43 3.73 13.81
C VAL A 254 3.18 3.17 13.14
N SER A 255 3.37 2.16 12.29
CA SER A 255 2.30 1.31 11.78
C SER A 255 2.11 0.09 12.69
N PHE A 256 0.88 -0.19 13.13
CA PHE A 256 0.56 -1.41 13.87
C PHE A 256 -0.41 -2.30 13.09
N THR A 257 -0.19 -3.61 13.13
CA THR A 257 -1.04 -4.60 12.43
C THR A 257 -2.02 -5.24 13.40
N TYR A 258 -3.30 -5.18 13.06
CA TYR A 258 -4.40 -5.80 13.80
C TYR A 258 -4.94 -6.99 13.01
N ILE A 259 -4.98 -8.15 13.63
CA ILE A 259 -5.50 -9.38 13.03
C ILE A 259 -7.01 -9.41 13.19
N CYS A 260 -7.74 -9.54 12.09
CA CYS A 260 -9.21 -9.50 12.05
C CYS A 260 -9.85 -10.87 11.75
N ASN A 261 -9.07 -11.96 11.77
CA ASN A 261 -9.58 -13.34 11.71
C ASN A 261 -10.62 -13.59 10.60
N ASP A 262 -10.37 -13.05 9.41
CA ASP A 262 -11.20 -13.23 8.21
C ASP A 262 -12.66 -12.76 8.35
N MET A 263 -12.90 -11.75 9.18
CA MET A 263 -14.20 -11.10 9.33
C MET A 263 -14.75 -10.65 7.97
N GLU A 264 -15.99 -11.03 7.66
CA GLU A 264 -16.64 -10.68 6.40
C GLU A 264 -17.21 -9.25 6.45
N GLY A 265 -16.78 -8.39 5.52
CA GLY A 265 -17.32 -7.04 5.40
C GLY A 265 -16.95 -6.35 4.09
N ARG A 266 -17.80 -5.40 3.69
CA ARG A 266 -17.53 -4.42 2.62
C ARG A 266 -16.93 -3.13 3.18
N TYR A 267 -17.28 -2.79 4.41
CA TYR A 267 -16.86 -1.58 5.08
C TYR A 267 -15.88 -1.89 6.20
N VAL A 268 -14.82 -1.11 6.28
CA VAL A 268 -13.93 -1.07 7.44
C VAL A 268 -14.02 0.33 8.03
N ASN A 269 -14.43 0.41 9.30
CA ASN A 269 -14.57 1.64 10.05
C ASN A 269 -13.47 1.73 11.12
N LEU A 270 -12.90 2.91 11.29
CA LEU A 270 -12.23 3.32 12.50
C LEU A 270 -13.19 4.23 13.27
N PHE A 271 -13.58 3.81 14.46
CA PHE A 271 -14.55 4.50 15.30
C PHE A 271 -13.93 4.82 16.65
N ILE A 272 -13.94 6.08 17.08
CA ILE A 272 -13.41 6.47 18.39
C ILE A 272 -14.53 6.97 19.30
N PRO A 273 -14.99 6.17 20.27
CA PRO A 273 -16.08 6.57 21.16
C PRO A 273 -15.66 7.67 22.13
N GLY A 274 -16.65 8.43 22.58
CA GLY A 274 -16.51 9.45 23.62
C GLY A 274 -16.62 10.88 23.09
N ASP A 275 -16.59 11.83 24.02
CA ASP A 275 -16.79 13.25 23.72
C ASP A 275 -15.50 13.96 23.29
N LYS A 276 -15.66 14.92 22.37
CA LYS A 276 -14.58 15.80 21.87
C LYS A 276 -13.33 15.01 21.42
N ARG A 277 -13.53 13.87 20.76
CA ARG A 277 -12.46 13.03 20.21
C ARG A 277 -12.05 13.52 18.83
N PHE A 278 -10.75 13.57 18.59
CA PHE A 278 -10.19 13.63 17.24
C PHE A 278 -9.90 12.20 16.79
N LEU A 279 -10.22 11.87 15.55
CA LEU A 279 -9.68 10.68 14.90
C LEU A 279 -8.69 11.14 13.85
N THR A 280 -7.40 10.90 14.08
CA THR A 280 -6.33 11.22 13.15
C THR A 280 -5.60 9.94 12.77
N VAL A 281 -5.52 9.65 11.47
CA VAL A 281 -4.82 8.47 10.93
C VAL A 281 -4.07 8.85 9.67
N CYS A 282 -2.85 8.33 9.53
CA CYS A 282 -1.97 8.70 8.41
C CYS A 282 -1.88 7.63 7.33
N GLU A 283 -2.22 6.39 7.63
CA GLU A 283 -2.40 5.36 6.61
C GLU A 283 -3.25 4.23 7.21
N VAL A 284 -4.15 3.66 6.41
CA VAL A 284 -4.99 2.51 6.72
C VAL A 284 -4.90 1.52 5.57
N GLU A 285 -4.22 0.41 5.80
CA GLU A 285 -4.07 -0.67 4.82
C GLU A 285 -5.01 -1.82 5.22
N VAL A 286 -5.76 -2.37 4.27
CA VAL A 286 -6.70 -3.46 4.51
C VAL A 286 -6.32 -4.66 3.67
N TYR A 287 -6.14 -5.82 4.30
CA TYR A 287 -5.72 -7.05 3.62
C TYR A 287 -6.73 -8.17 3.84
N GLY A 288 -7.07 -8.88 2.78
CA GLY A 288 -8.03 -9.98 2.85
C GLY A 288 -8.28 -10.60 1.49
N VAL A 289 -9.19 -11.58 1.47
CA VAL A 289 -9.56 -12.30 0.25
C VAL A 289 -10.98 -11.96 -0.17
N GLY A 290 -11.20 -11.77 -1.47
CA GLY A 290 -12.52 -11.43 -2.00
C GLY A 290 -13.50 -12.58 -1.85
N VAL A 291 -14.70 -12.29 -1.34
CA VAL A 291 -15.80 -13.25 -1.38
C VAL A 291 -16.42 -13.20 -2.77
N MET A 292 -16.04 -14.15 -3.61
CA MET A 292 -16.53 -14.25 -4.99
C MET A 292 -18.01 -14.69 -4.99
N LYS A 293 -18.94 -13.72 -5.02
CA LYS A 293 -20.37 -13.99 -5.23
C LYS A 293 -20.67 -14.00 -6.72
N PHE A 294 -20.77 -15.20 -7.31
CA PHE A 294 -21.26 -15.37 -8.67
C PHE A 294 -22.75 -15.66 -8.67
N SER A 295 -23.52 -14.85 -9.40
CA SER A 295 -24.85 -15.24 -9.84
C SER A 295 -24.72 -16.03 -11.14
N MET A 296 -25.01 -17.34 -11.08
CA MET A 296 -24.99 -18.20 -12.26
C MET A 296 -26.40 -18.69 -12.57
N LYS A 297 -26.89 -18.38 -13.78
CA LYS A 297 -28.07 -19.04 -14.35
C LYS A 297 -27.63 -20.35 -15.01
N LEU A 298 -27.91 -21.48 -14.36
CA LEU A 298 -27.67 -22.82 -14.91
C LEU A 298 -28.93 -23.28 -15.65
N LYS A 299 -28.77 -23.66 -16.93
CA LYS A 299 -29.81 -24.38 -17.68
C LYS A 299 -29.49 -25.87 -17.57
N SER A 300 -30.29 -26.62 -16.82
CA SER A 300 -30.21 -28.08 -16.73
C SER A 300 -31.53 -28.70 -17.20
N SER A 301 -31.44 -29.82 -17.92
CA SER A 301 -32.58 -30.68 -18.26
C SER A 301 -32.83 -31.79 -17.22
N SER A 302 -31.96 -31.91 -16.20
CA SER A 302 -32.04 -32.91 -15.14
C SER A 302 -32.31 -32.29 -13.77
N SER A 303 -32.94 -33.08 -12.89
CA SER A 303 -33.16 -32.76 -11.48
C SER A 303 -31.83 -32.47 -10.79
N LEU A 304 -31.69 -31.26 -10.23
CA LEU A 304 -30.52 -30.87 -9.44
C LEU A 304 -30.78 -31.19 -7.97
N SER A 305 -30.72 -32.46 -7.60
CA SER A 305 -30.87 -32.89 -6.20
C SER A 305 -29.73 -32.40 -5.30
N GLU A 306 -28.52 -32.22 -5.88
CA GLU A 306 -27.37 -31.57 -5.21
C GLU A 306 -26.68 -30.53 -6.12
N PRO A 307 -27.22 -29.32 -6.22
CA PRO A 307 -26.76 -28.33 -7.20
C PRO A 307 -25.35 -27.77 -6.91
N ALA A 308 -24.83 -27.90 -5.68
CA ALA A 308 -23.48 -27.45 -5.32
C ALA A 308 -22.39 -28.35 -5.92
N VAL A 309 -22.55 -29.67 -5.88
CA VAL A 309 -21.61 -30.67 -6.44
C VAL A 309 -21.57 -30.56 -7.97
N THR A 310 -22.73 -30.37 -8.59
CA THR A 310 -22.86 -30.15 -10.04
C THR A 310 -22.17 -28.85 -10.47
N LEU A 311 -22.20 -27.82 -9.63
CA LEU A 311 -21.53 -26.54 -9.90
C LEU A 311 -20.01 -26.64 -9.71
N GLN A 312 -19.55 -27.29 -8.64
CA GLN A 312 -18.13 -27.58 -8.39
C GLN A 312 -17.51 -28.33 -9.57
N SER A 313 -18.16 -29.39 -10.04
CA SER A 313 -17.68 -30.17 -11.19
C SER A 313 -17.70 -29.38 -12.51
N ALA A 314 -18.70 -28.52 -12.73
CA ALA A 314 -18.75 -27.64 -13.89
C ALA A 314 -17.67 -26.54 -13.87
N LEU A 315 -17.33 -26.02 -12.69
CA LEU A 315 -16.27 -25.02 -12.48
C LEU A 315 -14.88 -25.65 -12.62
N ALA A 316 -14.68 -26.85 -12.09
CA ALA A 316 -13.44 -27.62 -12.26
C ALA A 316 -13.14 -27.91 -13.74
N LYS A 317 -14.17 -28.29 -14.53
CA LYS A 317 -14.04 -28.43 -16.00
C LYS A 317 -13.66 -27.14 -16.74
N ARG A 318 -13.84 -25.98 -16.10
CA ARG A 318 -13.46 -24.66 -16.61
C ARG A 318 -12.16 -24.12 -16.00
N GLY A 319 -11.41 -24.96 -15.27
CA GLY A 319 -10.12 -24.60 -14.68
C GLY A 319 -10.23 -23.74 -13.41
N ILE A 320 -11.40 -23.72 -12.75
CA ILE A 320 -11.63 -22.95 -11.52
C ILE A 320 -11.62 -23.93 -10.33
N SER A 321 -10.62 -23.81 -9.45
CA SER A 321 -10.59 -24.53 -8.16
C SER A 321 -11.39 -23.76 -7.11
N VAL A 322 -12.40 -24.39 -6.51
CA VAL A 322 -13.21 -23.80 -5.43
C VAL A 322 -13.15 -24.72 -4.21
N GLU A 323 -12.57 -24.24 -3.11
CA GLU A 323 -12.39 -25.02 -1.87
C GLU A 323 -13.73 -25.33 -1.18
N THR A 324 -14.66 -24.38 -1.19
CA THR A 324 -16.00 -24.53 -0.58
C THR A 324 -17.05 -23.73 -1.34
N LEU A 325 -18.16 -24.38 -1.72
CA LEU A 325 -19.35 -23.75 -2.29
C LEU A 325 -20.49 -23.77 -1.27
N GLN A 326 -21.12 -22.62 -1.04
CA GLN A 326 -22.32 -22.51 -0.20
C GLN A 326 -23.38 -21.64 -0.90
N TRP A 327 -24.64 -22.03 -0.75
CA TRP A 327 -25.77 -21.25 -1.24
C TRP A 327 -26.02 -20.07 -0.31
N SER A 328 -25.96 -18.85 -0.82
CA SER A 328 -26.42 -17.67 -0.07
C SER A 328 -27.95 -17.61 0.04
N GLN A 329 -28.65 -18.23 -0.90
CA GLN A 329 -30.10 -18.45 -0.91
C GLN A 329 -30.42 -19.76 -1.64
N PRO A 330 -31.51 -20.47 -1.28
CA PRO A 330 -31.94 -21.66 -2.02
C PRO A 330 -32.18 -21.35 -3.50
N PRO A 331 -31.76 -22.23 -4.44
CA PRO A 331 -31.96 -22.00 -5.86
C PRO A 331 -33.45 -21.91 -6.20
N LYS A 332 -33.85 -20.82 -6.84
CA LYS A 332 -35.23 -20.65 -7.35
C LYS A 332 -35.35 -21.34 -8.70
N GLN A 333 -36.26 -22.30 -8.81
CA GLN A 333 -36.53 -23.01 -10.06
C GLN A 333 -37.46 -22.16 -10.94
N GLU A 334 -36.96 -21.69 -12.09
CA GLU A 334 -37.79 -21.10 -13.15
C GLU A 334 -38.03 -22.13 -14.25
N VAL A 335 -39.27 -22.60 -14.39
CA VAL A 335 -39.66 -23.54 -15.46
C VAL A 335 -39.91 -22.76 -16.74
N MET A 336 -38.94 -22.73 -17.65
CA MET A 336 -39.13 -22.17 -18.99
C MET A 336 -39.75 -23.24 -19.91
N ARG A 337 -41.05 -23.10 -20.23
CA ARG A 337 -41.69 -23.93 -21.27
C ARG A 337 -41.05 -23.59 -22.63
N LYS A 338 -40.58 -24.60 -23.36
CA LYS A 338 -40.22 -24.44 -24.78
C LYS A 338 -41.52 -24.21 -25.56
N GLU A 339 -41.72 -23.01 -26.10
CA GLU A 339 -42.76 -22.80 -27.09
C GLU A 339 -42.34 -23.45 -28.41
N ALA A 340 -43.15 -24.41 -28.86
CA ALA A 340 -42.95 -25.07 -30.15
C ALA A 340 -43.43 -24.13 -31.26
N TYR A 341 -42.51 -23.77 -32.16
CA TYR A 341 -42.77 -22.94 -33.33
C TYR A 341 -43.68 -23.70 -34.31
N LYS A 342 -44.99 -23.40 -34.32
CA LYS A 342 -45.89 -23.81 -35.41
C LYS A 342 -45.61 -22.92 -36.62
N ARG A 343 -44.94 -23.46 -37.64
CA ARG A 343 -44.95 -22.89 -38.99
C ARG A 343 -46.37 -22.96 -39.55
N ALA A 344 -46.94 -21.82 -39.90
CA ALA A 344 -48.11 -21.73 -40.77
C ALA A 344 -47.74 -20.82 -41.94
N LEU A 345 -47.88 -21.34 -43.16
CA LEU A 345 -48.19 -20.61 -44.40
C LEU A 345 -48.39 -21.68 -45.49
N GLY A 346 -49.66 -22.06 -45.66
CA GLY A 346 -50.25 -22.28 -46.98
C GLY A 346 -51.13 -21.07 -47.25
#